data_AF-A0AAU2ZT28-F1
#
_entry.id   AF-A0AAU2ZT28-F1
#
_cell.length_a   1.000
_cell.length_b   1.000
_cell.length_c   1.000
_cell.angle_alpha   90.00
_cell.angle_beta   90.00
_cell.angle_gamma   90.00
#
_symmetry.space_group_name_H-M   'P 1'
#
loop_
_entity.id
_entity.type
_entity.pdbx_description
1 polymer ?
#
loop_
_entity_poly.entity_id
_entity_poly.type
_entity_poly.pdbx_seq_one_letter_code
_entity_poly.pdbx_strand_id
1 'polypeptide(L)'
;MTLSLRPTYDDPRTAELVDRLRDHLDGELAEYEAARGLTHASRLTRADLEPVWRRSRELGFYGVHLPEEYGGQNLTYTQLAALKEEIGASGRVLAHSVLGDMGGPLRAGDILKHATDYQLDKYLLPLIRGERACCFSLTETDAGSDVRSMRTVAVRDADGYRLTGHKVFSSAGPFADFAIVVARMATTGEQEGEKPQFSAFLVDLDSPGCRVEDGAIPMSGEHIESDIVLDDCHVPAANLLGEEGKGMRIALGRVTTNRLLHCPTVLGATRRALALTLDRTRTRKVAGGQPLLMLQAIQHKVADMATEFYAARSMTYAALAALDNGREAHTEAFMCKLFVAESAFRILDEAVQIHGKEGLTQGNEIEYLFRKIRMFRVLTGTSEIQRNGIAKLLAFNH
;
A
#
# COMPACT_ATOMS: atom_id res chain seq x y z
N MET A 1 -9.16 -12.14 19.22
CA MET A 1 -9.84 -10.86 18.96
C MET A 1 -11.33 -11.10 18.86
N THR A 2 -12.17 -10.28 19.47
CA THR A 2 -13.62 -10.28 19.24
C THR A 2 -13.96 -9.48 17.98
N LEU A 3 -15.07 -9.82 17.32
CA LEU A 3 -15.57 -9.02 16.20
C LEU A 3 -16.05 -7.66 16.71
N SER A 4 -15.51 -6.58 16.17
CA SER A 4 -16.00 -5.23 16.38
C SER A 4 -15.79 -4.39 15.12
N LEU A 5 -16.76 -3.54 14.80
CA LEU A 5 -16.63 -2.54 13.75
C LEU A 5 -15.93 -1.25 14.22
N ARG A 6 -15.62 -1.17 15.51
CA ARG A 6 -14.77 -0.16 16.14
C ARG A 6 -13.89 -0.87 17.17
N PRO A 7 -12.82 -1.55 16.73
CA PRO A 7 -12.01 -2.39 17.61
C PRO A 7 -11.38 -1.56 18.73
N THR A 8 -11.28 -2.17 19.91
CA THR A 8 -10.49 -1.69 21.04
C THR A 8 -9.30 -2.62 21.22
N TYR A 9 -8.26 -2.13 21.89
CA TYR A 9 -7.00 -2.84 22.05
C TYR A 9 -6.66 -2.95 23.54
N ASP A 10 -6.29 -4.14 23.98
CA ASP A 10 -5.98 -4.40 25.40
C ASP A 10 -4.63 -3.78 25.80
N ASP A 11 -3.70 -3.66 24.86
CA ASP A 11 -2.43 -2.96 25.05
C ASP A 11 -2.69 -1.44 25.17
N PRO A 12 -2.40 -0.81 26.33
CA PRO A 12 -2.74 0.59 26.58
C PRO A 12 -2.10 1.55 25.58
N ARG A 13 -0.87 1.26 25.15
CA ARG A 13 -0.15 2.06 24.16
C ARG A 13 -0.84 2.02 22.80
N THR A 14 -1.24 0.83 22.35
CA THR A 14 -1.99 0.67 21.11
C THR A 14 -3.33 1.40 21.18
N ALA A 15 -4.05 1.27 22.31
CA ALA A 15 -5.32 1.94 22.52
C ALA A 15 -5.18 3.47 22.42
N GLU A 16 -4.21 4.06 23.12
CA GLU A 16 -3.95 5.49 23.10
C GLU A 16 -3.60 5.99 21.68
N LEU A 17 -2.71 5.29 20.97
CA LEU A 17 -2.34 5.65 19.60
C LEU A 17 -3.53 5.60 18.64
N VAL A 18 -4.38 4.58 18.79
CA VAL A 18 -5.60 4.41 17.98
C VAL A 18 -6.59 5.52 18.26
N ASP A 19 -6.81 5.89 19.51
CA ASP A 19 -7.77 6.94 19.87
C ASP A 19 -7.27 8.32 19.39
N ARG A 20 -6.00 8.65 19.62
CA ARG A 20 -5.39 9.86 19.06
C ARG A 20 -5.45 9.92 17.54
N LEU A 21 -5.26 8.78 16.87
CA LEU A 21 -5.34 8.71 15.41
C LEU A 21 -6.77 8.97 14.94
N ARG A 22 -7.77 8.36 15.58
CA ARG A 22 -9.20 8.60 15.28
C ARG A 22 -9.55 10.06 15.48
N ASP A 23 -9.14 10.67 16.58
CA ASP A 23 -9.39 12.09 16.86
C ASP A 23 -8.79 13.00 15.77
N HIS A 24 -7.58 12.69 15.28
CA HIS A 24 -6.99 13.44 14.17
C HIS A 24 -7.73 13.23 12.85
N LEU A 25 -8.10 11.99 12.53
CA LEU A 25 -8.81 11.62 11.29
C LEU A 25 -10.21 12.24 11.22
N ASP A 26 -10.95 12.20 12.33
CA ASP A 26 -12.33 12.68 12.42
C ASP A 26 -12.42 14.17 12.74
N GLY A 27 -11.35 14.76 13.30
CA GLY A 27 -11.23 16.19 13.60
C GLY A 27 -10.42 16.94 12.55
N GLU A 28 -9.17 17.28 12.88
CA GLU A 28 -8.34 18.21 12.10
C GLU A 28 -8.19 17.81 10.62
N LEU A 29 -8.02 16.52 10.31
CA LEU A 29 -7.92 16.08 8.90
C LEU A 29 -9.25 16.24 8.16
N ALA A 30 -10.37 15.92 8.82
CA ALA A 30 -11.70 16.08 8.23
C ALA A 30 -12.00 17.55 7.92
N GLU A 31 -11.65 18.46 8.84
CA GLU A 31 -11.78 19.91 8.66
C GLU A 31 -10.89 20.40 7.50
N TYR A 32 -9.65 19.91 7.42
CA TYR A 32 -8.72 20.23 6.33
C TYR A 32 -9.26 19.80 4.95
N GLU A 33 -9.80 18.58 4.85
CA GLU A 33 -10.41 18.06 3.62
C GLU A 33 -11.65 18.85 3.23
N ALA A 34 -12.54 19.13 4.19
CA ALA A 34 -13.77 19.88 3.97
C ALA A 34 -13.48 21.32 3.50
N ALA A 35 -12.52 22.01 4.13
CA ALA A 35 -12.13 23.37 3.76
C ALA A 35 -11.59 23.48 2.32
N ARG A 36 -11.07 22.38 1.77
CA ARG A 36 -10.57 22.28 0.39
C ARG A 36 -11.55 21.64 -0.58
N GLY A 37 -12.70 21.17 -0.11
CA GLY A 37 -13.66 20.42 -0.93
C GLY A 37 -13.07 19.13 -1.50
N LEU A 38 -12.16 18.48 -0.78
CA LEU A 38 -11.53 17.25 -1.24
C LEU A 38 -12.52 16.09 -1.19
N THR A 39 -12.56 15.33 -2.28
CA THR A 39 -13.36 14.12 -2.41
C THR A 39 -12.49 12.99 -2.96
N HIS A 40 -13.00 11.77 -2.93
CA HIS A 40 -12.32 10.62 -3.55
C HIS A 40 -12.17 10.74 -5.07
N ALA A 41 -12.83 11.72 -5.70
CA ALA A 41 -12.68 12.05 -7.12
C ALA A 41 -11.70 13.21 -7.38
N SER A 42 -11.17 13.84 -6.33
CA SER A 42 -10.23 14.94 -6.47
C SER A 42 -8.89 14.46 -7.03
N ARG A 43 -8.35 15.17 -8.03
CA ARG A 43 -6.95 15.01 -8.45
C ARG A 43 -6.07 15.69 -7.41
N LEU A 44 -5.51 14.89 -6.51
CA LEU A 44 -4.62 15.36 -5.45
C LEU A 44 -3.31 15.89 -6.03
N THR A 45 -2.74 16.87 -5.35
CA THR A 45 -1.43 17.46 -5.64
C THR A 45 -0.54 17.40 -4.41
N ARG A 46 0.76 17.62 -4.60
CA ARG A 46 1.70 17.71 -3.48
C ARG A 46 1.33 18.77 -2.45
N ALA A 47 0.72 19.88 -2.88
CA ALA A 47 0.23 20.93 -2.00
C ALA A 47 -0.92 20.48 -1.08
N ASP A 48 -1.67 19.44 -1.47
CA ASP A 48 -2.69 18.84 -0.61
C ASP A 48 -2.07 17.91 0.45
N LEU A 49 -0.98 17.22 0.09
CA LEU A 49 -0.35 16.16 0.89
C LEU A 49 0.68 16.68 1.89
N GLU A 50 1.54 17.62 1.50
CA GLU A 50 2.63 18.11 2.36
C GLU A 50 2.17 18.67 3.72
N PRO A 51 1.09 19.47 3.81
CA PRO A 51 0.59 19.92 5.11
C PRO A 51 0.18 18.75 6.00
N VAL A 52 -0.43 17.71 5.43
CA VAL A 52 -0.82 16.49 6.16
C VAL A 52 0.42 15.72 6.62
N TRP A 53 1.46 15.60 5.80
CA TRP A 53 2.71 14.94 6.20
C TRP A 53 3.37 15.66 7.37
N ARG A 54 3.54 16.98 7.27
CA ARG A 54 4.15 17.80 8.34
C ARG A 54 3.35 17.69 9.62
N ARG A 55 2.03 17.83 9.53
CA ARG A 55 1.16 17.76 10.70
C ARG A 55 1.16 16.36 11.33
N SER A 56 1.10 15.32 10.51
CA SER A 56 1.16 13.93 10.99
C SER A 56 2.50 13.60 11.63
N ARG A 57 3.59 14.22 11.19
CA ARG A 57 4.90 14.12 11.83
C ARG A 57 4.90 14.79 13.21
N GLU A 58 4.36 16.00 13.34
CA GLU A 58 4.23 16.69 14.64
C GLU A 58 3.42 15.86 15.65
N LEU A 59 2.39 15.16 15.17
CA LEU A 59 1.55 14.29 15.99
C LEU A 59 2.18 12.91 16.27
N GLY A 60 3.32 12.59 15.66
CA GLY A 60 4.05 11.33 15.84
C GLY A 60 3.49 10.14 15.03
N PHE A 61 2.71 10.39 13.98
CA PHE A 61 2.12 9.37 13.09
C PHE A 61 2.92 9.13 11.81
N TYR A 62 3.50 10.17 11.23
CA TYR A 62 4.28 10.04 10.00
C TYR A 62 5.62 9.36 10.30
N GLY A 63 5.81 8.14 9.77
CA GLY A 63 6.98 7.32 10.12
C GLY A 63 6.89 6.63 11.48
N VAL A 64 5.70 6.50 12.08
CA VAL A 64 5.50 5.91 13.42
C VAL A 64 6.12 4.51 13.61
N HIS A 65 6.21 3.72 12.53
CA HIS A 65 6.77 2.37 12.54
C HIS A 65 8.31 2.33 12.61
N LEU A 66 8.98 3.45 12.39
CA LEU A 66 10.44 3.52 12.36
C LEU A 66 11.05 3.40 13.78
N PRO A 67 12.34 3.05 13.86
CA PRO A 67 13.13 3.20 15.08
C PRO A 67 13.09 4.64 15.66
N GLU A 68 13.31 4.74 16.97
CA GLU A 68 13.31 6.02 17.70
C GLU A 68 14.39 7.00 17.21
N GLU A 69 15.55 6.50 16.76
CA GLU A 69 16.63 7.32 16.18
C GLU A 69 16.18 8.10 14.93
N TYR A 70 15.13 7.63 14.25
CA TYR A 70 14.51 8.30 13.11
C TYR A 70 13.23 9.08 13.49
N GLY A 71 12.96 9.25 14.78
CA GLY A 71 11.75 9.91 15.30
C GLY A 71 10.49 9.04 15.26
N GLY A 72 10.64 7.74 15.01
CA GLY A 72 9.54 6.78 15.07
C GLY A 72 9.29 6.26 16.50
N GLN A 73 8.42 5.25 16.60
CA GLN A 73 7.96 4.69 17.87
C GLN A 73 8.26 3.18 18.01
N ASN A 74 9.00 2.59 17.07
CA ASN A 74 9.38 1.18 17.09
C ASN A 74 8.17 0.25 17.28
N LEU A 75 7.10 0.50 16.53
CA LEU A 75 5.86 -0.27 16.64
C LEU A 75 6.08 -1.71 16.23
N THR A 76 5.41 -2.62 16.94
CA THR A 76 5.23 -3.99 16.46
C THR A 76 4.37 -4.01 15.19
N TYR A 77 4.42 -5.11 14.43
CA TYR A 77 3.59 -5.31 13.25
C TYR A 77 2.10 -5.29 13.59
N THR A 78 1.70 -5.86 14.73
CA THR A 78 0.31 -5.80 15.20
C THR A 78 -0.13 -4.39 15.60
N GLN A 79 0.74 -3.60 16.23
CA GLN A 79 0.49 -2.20 16.55
C GLN A 79 0.33 -1.35 15.28
N LEU A 80 1.23 -1.53 14.30
CA LEU A 80 1.12 -0.83 13.02
C LEU A 80 -0.17 -1.24 12.28
N ALA A 81 -0.54 -2.51 12.32
CA ALA A 81 -1.77 -3.00 11.70
C ALA A 81 -3.03 -2.36 12.31
N ALA A 82 -3.05 -2.13 13.63
CA ALA A 82 -4.14 -1.41 14.29
C ALA A 82 -4.34 -0.02 13.68
N LEU A 83 -3.25 0.75 13.56
CA LEU A 83 -3.30 2.09 12.96
C LEU A 83 -3.71 2.05 11.48
N LYS A 84 -3.14 1.12 10.70
CA LYS A 84 -3.47 0.98 9.28
C LYS A 84 -4.93 0.57 9.04
N GLU A 85 -5.52 -0.22 9.94
CA GLU A 85 -6.93 -0.57 9.90
C GLU A 85 -7.84 0.65 10.16
N GLU A 86 -7.45 1.56 11.06
CA GLU A 86 -8.18 2.83 11.25
C GLU A 86 -8.03 3.78 10.06
N ILE A 87 -6.83 3.87 9.46
CA ILE A 87 -6.63 4.62 8.21
C ILE A 87 -7.61 4.16 7.13
N GLY A 88 -7.69 2.85 6.90
CA GLY A 88 -8.57 2.28 5.89
C GLY A 88 -10.06 2.47 6.20
N ALA A 89 -10.44 2.53 7.48
CA ALA A 89 -11.83 2.64 7.88
C ALA A 89 -12.36 4.09 8.00
N SER A 90 -11.47 5.08 7.96
CA SER A 90 -11.80 6.49 8.19
C SER A 90 -12.73 7.11 7.15
N GLY A 91 -12.72 6.59 5.91
CA GLY A 91 -13.40 7.19 4.77
C GLY A 91 -12.83 8.55 4.33
N ARG A 92 -11.73 9.02 4.95
CA ARG A 92 -11.03 10.26 4.59
C ARG A 92 -10.21 10.10 3.32
N VAL A 93 -10.13 11.15 2.52
CA VAL A 93 -9.43 11.16 1.22
C VAL A 93 -7.92 11.03 1.42
N LEU A 94 -7.37 11.74 2.40
CA LEU A 94 -5.95 11.89 2.69
C LEU A 94 -5.45 11.02 3.85
N ALA A 95 -6.28 10.16 4.45
CA ALA A 95 -5.87 9.31 5.57
C ALA A 95 -4.59 8.49 5.27
N HIS A 96 -4.45 8.02 4.04
CA HIS A 96 -3.28 7.27 3.59
C HIS A 96 -1.97 8.09 3.64
N SER A 97 -2.04 9.43 3.67
CA SER A 97 -0.89 10.30 3.87
C SER A 97 -0.46 10.43 5.34
N VAL A 98 -1.34 10.12 6.30
CA VAL A 98 -1.07 10.30 7.74
C VAL A 98 0.08 9.41 8.22
N LEU A 99 0.09 8.14 7.81
CA LEU A 99 1.18 7.21 8.13
C LEU A 99 2.32 7.22 7.09
N GLY A 100 2.18 7.98 6.00
CA GLY A 100 3.16 8.06 4.92
C GLY A 100 3.10 6.91 3.90
N ASP A 101 1.93 6.31 3.66
CA ASP A 101 1.77 5.26 2.63
C ASP A 101 1.91 5.81 1.20
N MET A 102 1.50 7.07 0.97
CA MET A 102 1.67 7.75 -0.32
C MET A 102 3.00 8.47 -0.40
N GLY A 103 4.02 7.69 -0.71
CA GLY A 103 5.34 8.22 -0.99
C GLY A 103 6.15 8.67 0.22
N GLY A 104 5.70 8.40 1.44
CA GLY A 104 6.45 8.69 2.67
C GLY A 104 7.24 7.49 3.21
N PRO A 105 7.57 7.49 4.52
CA PRO A 105 8.35 6.44 5.17
C PRO A 105 7.83 5.01 4.97
N LEU A 106 6.52 4.79 5.07
CA LEU A 106 5.94 3.45 4.84
C LEU A 106 6.11 2.98 3.40
N ARG A 107 6.20 3.90 2.43
CA ARG A 107 6.45 3.55 1.03
C ARG A 107 7.89 3.06 0.84
N ALA A 108 8.87 3.72 1.45
CA ALA A 108 10.25 3.24 1.46
C ALA A 108 10.34 1.89 2.19
N GLY A 109 9.75 1.81 3.39
CA GLY A 109 9.65 0.60 4.19
C GLY A 109 11.04 -0.01 4.46
N ASP A 110 11.14 -1.33 4.28
CA ASP A 110 12.37 -2.10 4.57
C ASP A 110 13.61 -1.68 3.73
N ILE A 111 13.44 -0.87 2.68
CA ILE A 111 14.57 -0.33 1.90
C ILE A 111 15.53 0.47 2.78
N LEU A 112 15.04 1.12 3.84
CA LEU A 112 15.87 1.89 4.77
C LEU A 112 17.06 1.07 5.30
N LYS A 113 16.89 -0.23 5.50
CA LYS A 113 17.90 -1.16 6.03
C LYS A 113 19.07 -1.41 5.08
N HIS A 114 18.95 -1.00 3.81
CA HIS A 114 19.97 -1.20 2.78
C HIS A 114 20.70 0.10 2.43
N ALA A 115 20.34 1.21 3.06
CA ALA A 115 20.90 2.52 2.76
C ALA A 115 22.29 2.69 3.37
N THR A 116 23.17 3.36 2.63
CA THR A 116 24.42 3.92 3.17
C THR A 116 24.15 5.24 3.88
N ASP A 117 25.12 5.75 4.66
CA ASP A 117 25.00 7.06 5.33
C ASP A 117 24.69 8.19 4.33
N TYR A 118 25.33 8.17 3.16
CA TYR A 118 25.04 9.13 2.09
C TYR A 118 23.58 9.05 1.62
N GLN A 119 23.05 7.84 1.43
CA GLN A 119 21.69 7.63 0.97
C GLN A 119 20.67 7.99 2.05
N LEU A 120 21.01 7.69 3.31
CA LEU A 120 20.23 8.06 4.47
C LEU A 120 20.08 9.59 4.53
N ASP A 121 21.19 10.33 4.46
CA ASP A 121 21.19 11.80 4.54
C ASP A 121 20.50 12.47 3.33
N LYS A 122 20.79 12.00 2.10
CA LYS A 122 20.30 12.65 0.87
C LYS A 122 18.85 12.32 0.55
N TYR A 123 18.39 11.09 0.84
CA TYR A 123 17.08 10.60 0.40
C TYR A 123 16.13 10.34 1.56
N LEU A 124 16.58 9.58 2.56
CA LEU A 124 15.65 8.95 3.49
C LEU A 124 15.33 9.84 4.69
N LEU A 125 16.28 10.60 5.24
CA LEU A 125 15.98 11.56 6.30
C LEU A 125 15.07 12.70 5.81
N PRO A 126 15.28 13.30 4.61
CA PRO A 126 14.30 14.23 4.04
C PRO A 126 12.91 13.61 3.82
N LEU A 127 12.87 12.35 3.38
CA LEU A 127 11.62 11.58 3.29
C LEU A 127 10.92 11.44 4.64
N ILE A 128 11.67 11.09 5.70
CA ILE A 128 11.16 10.94 7.06
C ILE A 128 10.67 12.26 7.65
N ARG A 129 11.29 13.38 7.27
CA ARG A 129 10.84 14.72 7.65
C ARG A 129 9.62 15.22 6.87
N GLY A 130 9.17 14.49 5.84
CA GLY A 130 8.08 14.89 4.95
C GLY A 130 8.46 16.03 4.00
N GLU A 131 9.76 16.20 3.74
CA GLU A 131 10.32 17.20 2.82
C GLU A 131 10.43 16.63 1.40
N ARG A 132 10.66 15.32 1.30
CA ARG A 132 10.70 14.58 0.04
C ARG A 132 9.72 13.41 0.05
N ALA A 133 9.36 12.94 -1.13
CA ALA A 133 8.56 11.74 -1.33
C ALA A 133 9.23 10.79 -2.32
N CYS A 134 8.87 9.50 -2.24
CA CYS A 134 9.41 8.47 -3.12
C CYS A 134 8.34 7.63 -3.80
N CYS A 135 8.66 7.03 -4.94
CA CYS A 135 7.89 5.93 -5.51
C CYS A 135 8.77 4.67 -5.65
N PHE A 136 8.13 3.52 -5.84
CA PHE A 136 8.82 2.25 -6.08
C PHE A 136 8.43 1.73 -7.47
N SER A 137 9.42 1.60 -8.34
CA SER A 137 9.22 1.35 -9.77
C SER A 137 9.90 0.05 -10.19
N LEU A 138 9.08 -1.00 -10.30
CA LEU A 138 9.50 -2.37 -10.64
C LEU A 138 8.88 -2.82 -11.97
N THR A 139 7.56 -2.67 -12.07
CA THR A 139 6.71 -3.16 -13.16
C THR A 139 7.04 -2.48 -14.50
N GLU A 140 6.99 -3.26 -15.57
CA GLU A 140 7.01 -2.81 -16.96
C GLU A 140 5.79 -3.37 -17.70
N THR A 141 5.47 -2.81 -18.86
CA THR A 141 4.33 -3.24 -19.70
C THR A 141 4.29 -4.76 -19.92
N ASP A 142 5.45 -5.37 -20.19
CA ASP A 142 5.59 -6.81 -20.45
C ASP A 142 6.15 -7.61 -19.25
N ALA A 143 6.39 -6.96 -18.10
CA ALA A 143 7.01 -7.56 -16.92
C ALA A 143 6.35 -7.09 -15.60
N GLY A 144 5.20 -7.70 -15.27
CA GLY A 144 4.47 -7.47 -14.02
C GLY A 144 4.52 -8.66 -13.06
N SER A 145 3.85 -9.75 -13.40
CA SER A 145 3.89 -10.99 -12.61
C SER A 145 5.25 -11.70 -12.73
N ASP A 146 5.83 -11.70 -13.93
CA ASP A 146 7.20 -12.14 -14.19
C ASP A 146 8.14 -10.94 -14.16
N VAL A 147 8.40 -10.39 -12.99
CA VAL A 147 9.29 -9.21 -12.84
C VAL A 147 10.72 -9.47 -13.33
N ARG A 148 11.12 -10.73 -13.54
CA ARG A 148 12.48 -11.08 -14.00
C ARG A 148 12.65 -10.94 -15.51
N SER A 149 11.56 -10.83 -16.28
CA SER A 149 11.60 -10.57 -17.72
C SER A 149 11.78 -9.08 -18.07
N MET A 150 11.97 -8.22 -17.06
CA MET A 150 12.14 -6.78 -17.25
C MET A 150 13.28 -6.44 -18.22
N ARG A 151 13.07 -5.39 -19.01
CA ARG A 151 13.96 -4.90 -20.05
C ARG A 151 14.67 -3.60 -19.67
N THR A 152 14.22 -2.89 -18.63
CA THR A 152 14.98 -1.75 -18.10
C THR A 152 16.39 -2.22 -17.76
N VAL A 153 17.38 -1.59 -18.39
CA VAL A 153 18.78 -1.98 -18.31
C VAL A 153 19.59 -0.88 -17.64
N ALA A 154 20.56 -1.28 -16.82
CA ALA A 154 21.59 -0.43 -16.25
C ALA A 154 22.95 -0.84 -16.82
N VAL A 155 23.60 0.08 -17.53
CA VAL A 155 24.96 -0.09 -18.06
C VAL A 155 25.92 0.63 -17.14
N ARG A 156 27.06 0.02 -16.78
CA ARG A 156 28.11 0.71 -16.02
C ARG A 156 28.70 1.85 -16.86
N ASP A 157 28.85 3.01 -16.25
CA ASP A 157 29.53 4.19 -16.79
C ASP A 157 30.68 4.59 -15.85
N ALA A 158 31.56 5.49 -16.28
CA ALA A 158 32.80 5.82 -15.56
C ALA A 158 32.59 6.26 -14.11
N ASP A 159 31.48 6.94 -13.82
CA ASP A 159 31.12 7.52 -12.52
C ASP A 159 29.79 6.98 -11.95
N GLY A 160 29.24 5.91 -12.54
CA GLY A 160 27.97 5.33 -12.11
C GLY A 160 27.35 4.41 -13.14
N TYR A 161 26.10 4.72 -13.50
CA TYR A 161 25.26 3.88 -14.34
C TYR A 161 24.43 4.72 -15.31
N ARG A 162 24.19 4.17 -16.51
CA ARG A 162 23.21 4.67 -17.48
C ARG A 162 22.01 3.74 -17.50
N LEU A 163 20.83 4.25 -17.19
CA LEU A 163 19.59 3.50 -17.17
C LEU A 163 18.73 3.84 -18.38
N THR A 164 18.26 2.80 -19.06
CA THR A 164 17.30 2.92 -20.17
C THR A 164 16.16 1.94 -19.99
N GLY A 165 14.93 2.41 -20.03
CA GLY A 165 13.73 1.60 -19.87
C GLY A 165 12.47 2.40 -19.58
N HIS A 166 11.36 1.69 -19.40
CA HIS A 166 10.05 2.29 -19.15
C HIS A 166 9.36 1.50 -18.04
N LYS A 167 9.23 2.14 -16.86
CA LYS A 167 8.48 1.60 -15.72
C LYS A 167 7.07 2.15 -15.73
N VAL A 168 6.10 1.30 -15.42
CA VAL A 168 4.68 1.65 -15.45
C VAL A 168 4.02 1.46 -14.09
N PHE A 169 2.91 2.16 -13.86
CA PHE A 169 2.08 2.04 -12.64
C PHE A 169 2.82 2.36 -11.34
N SER A 170 3.74 3.32 -11.37
CA SER A 170 4.53 3.70 -10.19
C SER A 170 3.68 4.55 -9.26
N SER A 171 3.03 3.92 -8.27
CA SER A 171 2.19 4.66 -7.31
C SER A 171 3.02 5.64 -6.48
N ALA A 172 2.42 6.78 -6.15
CA ALA A 172 3.04 7.98 -5.60
C ALA A 172 3.98 8.73 -6.57
N GLY A 173 4.15 8.25 -7.80
CA GLY A 173 4.94 8.93 -8.84
C GLY A 173 4.61 10.41 -9.04
N PRO A 174 3.32 10.82 -9.08
CA PRO A 174 2.95 12.23 -9.22
C PRO A 174 3.40 13.15 -8.08
N PHE A 175 3.79 12.57 -6.94
CA PHE A 175 4.18 13.31 -5.74
C PHE A 175 5.66 13.15 -5.39
N ALA A 176 6.34 12.18 -6.00
CA ALA A 176 7.69 11.75 -5.64
C ALA A 176 8.77 12.71 -6.16
N ASP A 177 9.88 12.81 -5.42
CA ASP A 177 11.11 13.46 -5.86
C ASP A 177 12.14 12.46 -6.39
N PHE A 178 12.03 11.20 -5.97
CA PHE A 178 12.93 10.14 -6.39
C PHE A 178 12.17 8.80 -6.51
N ALA A 179 12.64 7.94 -7.40
CA ALA A 179 12.15 6.58 -7.55
C ALA A 179 13.19 5.58 -7.03
N ILE A 180 12.72 4.52 -6.38
CA ILE A 180 13.49 3.30 -6.22
C ILE A 180 13.24 2.45 -7.48
N VAL A 181 14.22 2.42 -8.38
CA VAL A 181 14.13 1.69 -9.66
C VAL A 181 14.91 0.39 -9.58
N VAL A 182 14.30 -0.70 -10.05
CA VAL A 182 15.00 -1.97 -10.26
C VAL A 182 15.28 -2.16 -11.75
N ALA A 183 16.53 -2.42 -12.11
CA ALA A 183 16.96 -2.62 -13.49
C ALA A 183 17.83 -3.88 -13.62
N ARG A 184 17.79 -4.49 -14.80
CA ARG A 184 18.70 -5.57 -15.21
C ARG A 184 20.08 -4.97 -15.45
N MET A 185 21.14 -5.57 -14.93
CA MET A 185 22.50 -5.15 -15.25
C MET A 185 22.86 -5.60 -16.67
N ALA A 186 23.43 -4.71 -17.47
CA ALA A 186 24.06 -5.10 -18.72
C ALA A 186 25.32 -5.91 -18.40
N THR A 187 25.37 -7.15 -18.85
CA THR A 187 26.58 -7.99 -18.78
C THR A 187 27.31 -7.90 -20.12
N THR A 188 28.60 -7.54 -20.08
CA THR A 188 29.47 -7.65 -21.26
C THR A 188 29.85 -9.11 -21.46
N GLY A 189 29.40 -9.72 -22.56
CA GLY A 189 29.76 -11.09 -22.94
C GLY A 189 28.92 -12.17 -22.24
N GLU A 190 27.59 -12.11 -22.37
CA GLU A 190 26.69 -13.17 -21.90
C GLU A 190 27.21 -14.56 -22.34
N GLN A 191 27.70 -15.35 -21.39
CA GLN A 191 27.87 -16.78 -21.59
C GLN A 191 26.49 -17.43 -21.50
N GLU A 192 26.19 -18.34 -22.42
CA GLU A 192 24.97 -19.14 -22.39
C GLU A 192 24.78 -19.77 -21.00
N GLY A 193 23.73 -19.34 -20.27
CA GLY A 193 23.37 -19.89 -18.96
C GLY A 193 23.65 -19.00 -17.75
N GLU A 194 24.29 -17.83 -17.90
CA GLU A 194 24.42 -16.89 -16.77
C GLU A 194 23.05 -16.31 -16.37
N LYS A 195 22.76 -16.34 -15.06
CA LYS A 195 21.50 -15.81 -14.54
C LYS A 195 21.53 -14.28 -14.62
N PRO A 196 20.48 -13.62 -15.16
CA PRO A 196 20.39 -12.17 -15.19
C PRO A 196 20.56 -11.58 -13.78
N GLN A 197 21.42 -10.56 -13.69
CA GLN A 197 21.64 -9.80 -12.47
C GLN A 197 20.76 -8.56 -12.48
N PHE A 198 20.26 -8.17 -11.30
CA PHE A 198 19.41 -7.01 -11.14
C PHE A 198 19.93 -6.16 -10.00
N SER A 199 19.91 -4.84 -10.18
CA SER A 199 20.31 -3.87 -9.17
C SER A 199 19.17 -2.91 -8.87
N ALA A 200 19.19 -2.33 -7.67
CA ALA A 200 18.24 -1.31 -7.27
C ALA A 200 18.95 0.04 -7.18
N PHE A 201 18.28 1.11 -7.58
CA PHE A 201 18.85 2.44 -7.70
C PHE A 201 17.91 3.48 -7.10
N LEU A 202 18.48 4.49 -6.43
CA LEU A 202 17.77 5.71 -6.08
C LEU A 202 17.93 6.71 -7.24
N VAL A 203 16.86 6.94 -7.98
CA VAL A 203 16.86 7.81 -9.16
C VAL A 203 16.14 9.11 -8.81
N ASP A 204 16.85 10.23 -8.73
CA ASP A 204 16.23 11.55 -8.63
C ASP A 204 15.40 11.81 -9.90
N LEU A 205 14.12 12.16 -9.76
CA LEU A 205 13.16 12.21 -10.88
C LEU A 205 13.35 13.44 -11.78
N ASP A 206 14.16 14.40 -11.36
CA ASP A 206 14.63 15.55 -12.14
C ASP A 206 15.99 15.31 -12.82
N SER A 207 16.58 14.11 -12.67
CA SER A 207 17.83 13.73 -13.34
C SER A 207 17.69 13.83 -14.86
N PRO A 208 18.72 14.34 -15.59
CA PRO A 208 18.75 14.27 -17.05
C PRO A 208 18.54 12.84 -17.55
N GLY A 209 17.62 12.67 -18.51
CA GLY A 209 17.23 11.35 -19.03
C GLY A 209 16.14 10.64 -18.24
N CYS A 210 15.70 11.19 -17.09
CA CYS A 210 14.48 10.73 -16.40
C CYS A 210 13.29 11.63 -16.79
N ARG A 211 12.16 11.01 -17.15
CA ARG A 211 10.89 11.70 -17.39
C ARG A 211 9.79 11.00 -16.60
N VAL A 212 8.99 11.80 -15.89
CA VAL A 212 7.78 11.33 -15.22
C VAL A 212 6.60 11.64 -16.12
N GLU A 213 5.92 10.60 -16.60
CA GLU A 213 4.73 10.72 -17.43
C GLU A 213 3.47 10.44 -16.61
N ASP A 214 2.37 11.11 -16.94
CA ASP A 214 1.07 10.85 -16.31
C ASP A 214 0.68 9.38 -16.54
N GLY A 215 0.44 8.64 -15.45
CA GLY A 215 0.08 7.24 -15.53
C GLY A 215 -1.38 7.03 -15.94
N ALA A 216 -1.71 5.80 -16.32
CA ALA A 216 -3.10 5.40 -16.56
C ALA A 216 -3.93 5.58 -15.27
N ILE A 217 -5.18 6.03 -15.44
CA ILE A 217 -6.10 6.20 -14.30
C ILE A 217 -6.64 4.81 -13.92
N PRO A 218 -6.35 4.29 -12.71
CA PRO A 218 -6.84 3.00 -12.26
C PRO A 218 -8.35 3.04 -12.01
N MET A 219 -8.95 1.86 -11.78
CA MET A 219 -10.39 1.74 -11.52
C MET A 219 -10.86 2.60 -10.34
N SER A 220 -10.01 2.90 -9.36
CA SER A 220 -10.33 3.82 -8.25
C SER A 220 -10.59 5.26 -8.70
N GLY A 221 -10.19 5.65 -9.91
CA GLY A 221 -10.31 7.02 -10.43
C GLY A 221 -9.22 7.96 -9.90
N GLU A 222 -8.27 7.46 -9.13
CA GLU A 222 -7.25 8.26 -8.46
C GLU A 222 -6.05 8.52 -9.38
N HIS A 223 -5.63 9.78 -9.50
CA HIS A 223 -4.43 10.17 -10.26
C HIS A 223 -3.16 10.03 -9.41
N ILE A 224 -2.84 8.80 -9.02
CA ILE A 224 -1.77 8.50 -8.03
C ILE A 224 -0.62 7.67 -8.62
N GLU A 225 -0.67 7.36 -9.90
CA GLU A 225 0.35 6.56 -10.60
C GLU A 225 0.99 7.37 -11.72
N SER A 226 2.28 7.14 -11.93
CA SER A 226 3.04 7.68 -13.05
C SER A 226 3.84 6.58 -13.73
N ASP A 227 4.18 6.84 -14.98
CA ASP A 227 5.21 6.08 -15.68
C ASP A 227 6.56 6.79 -15.49
N ILE A 228 7.62 6.01 -15.27
CA ILE A 228 8.98 6.51 -15.14
C ILE A 228 9.75 6.06 -16.38
N VAL A 229 10.02 7.01 -17.28
CA VAL A 229 10.76 6.78 -18.52
C VAL A 229 12.21 7.17 -18.30
N LEU A 230 13.10 6.23 -18.58
CA LEU A 230 14.55 6.38 -18.43
C LEU A 230 15.16 6.26 -19.83
N ASP A 231 15.85 7.30 -20.25
CA ASP A 231 16.42 7.47 -21.58
C ASP A 231 17.87 7.92 -21.43
N ASP A 232 18.78 6.94 -21.37
CA ASP A 232 20.19 7.14 -21.02
C ASP A 232 20.38 7.95 -19.71
N CYS A 233 19.49 7.71 -18.75
CA CYS A 233 19.46 8.42 -17.47
C CYS A 233 20.71 8.11 -16.67
N HIS A 234 21.51 9.13 -16.35
CA HIS A 234 22.69 8.96 -15.50
C HIS A 234 22.29 8.80 -14.03
N VAL A 235 22.88 7.82 -13.37
CA VAL A 235 22.69 7.53 -11.95
C VAL A 235 24.07 7.36 -11.30
N PRO A 236 24.45 8.21 -10.34
CA PRO A 236 25.75 8.12 -9.67
C PRO A 236 25.99 6.77 -9.00
N ALA A 237 27.24 6.32 -8.92
CA ALA A 237 27.57 5.06 -8.23
C ALA A 237 27.07 5.02 -6.76
N ALA A 238 27.08 6.17 -6.08
CA ALA A 238 26.59 6.32 -4.71
C ALA A 238 25.07 6.10 -4.55
N ASN A 239 24.31 6.06 -5.65
CA ASN A 239 22.87 5.83 -5.67
C ASN A 239 22.50 4.36 -5.92
N LEU A 240 23.49 3.47 -6.11
CA LEU A 240 23.27 2.02 -6.07
C LEU A 240 22.82 1.61 -4.67
N LEU A 241 21.60 1.07 -4.55
CA LEU A 241 21.04 0.63 -3.29
C LEU A 241 21.46 -0.81 -2.99
N GLY A 242 22.21 -0.98 -1.90
CA GLY A 242 22.87 -2.24 -1.57
C GLY A 242 23.97 -2.61 -2.56
N GLU A 243 24.26 -3.90 -2.70
CA GLU A 243 25.28 -4.40 -3.63
C GLU A 243 24.71 -4.61 -5.04
N GLU A 244 25.58 -4.45 -6.05
CA GLU A 244 25.25 -4.77 -7.43
C GLU A 244 24.79 -6.24 -7.56
N GLY A 245 23.75 -6.45 -8.38
CA GLY A 245 23.17 -7.77 -8.59
C GLY A 245 22.26 -8.26 -7.44
N LYS A 246 22.11 -7.49 -6.36
CA LYS A 246 21.20 -7.82 -5.23
C LYS A 246 19.85 -7.09 -5.28
N GLY A 247 19.59 -6.27 -6.29
CA GLY A 247 18.37 -5.47 -6.42
C GLY A 247 17.08 -6.28 -6.41
N MET A 248 17.05 -7.44 -7.08
CA MET A 248 15.87 -8.32 -7.05
C MET A 248 15.57 -8.86 -5.64
N ARG A 249 16.61 -9.15 -4.85
CA ARG A 249 16.44 -9.60 -3.46
C ARG A 249 15.86 -8.49 -2.58
N ILE A 250 16.39 -7.27 -2.72
CA ILE A 250 15.90 -6.08 -2.00
C ILE A 250 14.44 -5.82 -2.36
N ALA A 251 14.12 -5.81 -3.66
CA ALA A 251 12.77 -5.58 -4.17
C ALA A 251 11.76 -6.62 -3.67
N LEU A 252 12.08 -7.92 -3.78
CA LEU A 252 11.17 -8.98 -3.36
C LEU A 252 11.03 -9.11 -1.84
N GLY A 253 12.09 -8.79 -1.09
CA GLY A 253 12.04 -8.67 0.37
C GLY A 253 10.99 -7.63 0.79
N ARG A 254 11.13 -6.40 0.27
CA ARG A 254 10.15 -5.33 0.49
C ARG A 254 8.73 -5.73 0.08
N VAL A 255 8.56 -6.34 -1.11
CA VAL A 255 7.24 -6.77 -1.59
C VAL A 255 6.60 -7.79 -0.65
N THR A 256 7.39 -8.70 -0.06
CA THR A 256 6.89 -9.73 0.85
C THR A 256 6.39 -9.14 2.16
N THR A 257 7.13 -8.22 2.78
CA THR A 257 6.67 -7.52 4.00
C THR A 257 5.43 -6.66 3.71
N ASN A 258 5.49 -5.85 2.64
CA ASN A 258 4.39 -4.94 2.30
C ASN A 258 3.11 -5.68 1.93
N ARG A 259 3.20 -6.87 1.34
CA ARG A 259 2.04 -7.72 1.05
C ARG A 259 1.18 -7.96 2.28
N LEU A 260 1.79 -8.30 3.41
CA LEU A 260 1.08 -8.50 4.66
C LEU A 260 0.62 -7.17 5.27
N LEU A 261 1.46 -6.13 5.21
CA LEU A 261 1.13 -4.81 5.75
C LEU A 261 0.04 -4.05 4.99
N HIS A 262 -0.27 -4.39 3.74
CA HIS A 262 -1.42 -3.83 3.03
C HIS A 262 -2.76 -4.44 3.48
N CYS A 263 -2.75 -5.65 4.03
CA CYS A 263 -3.97 -6.34 4.44
C CYS A 263 -4.79 -5.55 5.49
N PRO A 264 -4.19 -4.99 6.56
CA PRO A 264 -4.90 -4.16 7.52
C PRO A 264 -5.63 -2.95 6.92
N THR A 265 -5.03 -2.25 5.94
CA THR A 265 -5.69 -1.12 5.28
C THR A 265 -6.92 -1.56 4.48
N VAL A 266 -6.83 -2.70 3.79
CA VAL A 266 -7.96 -3.29 3.05
C VAL A 266 -9.05 -3.79 4.00
N LEU A 267 -8.66 -4.38 5.14
CA LEU A 267 -9.60 -4.75 6.21
C LEU A 267 -10.31 -3.52 6.77
N GLY A 268 -9.60 -2.41 6.98
CA GLY A 268 -10.19 -1.14 7.38
C GLY A 268 -11.27 -0.65 6.40
N ALA A 269 -10.94 -0.62 5.11
CA ALA A 269 -11.89 -0.25 4.06
C ALA A 269 -13.11 -1.18 3.99
N THR A 270 -12.88 -2.49 4.19
CA THR A 270 -13.95 -3.50 4.26
C THR A 270 -14.83 -3.30 5.49
N ARG A 271 -14.23 -2.97 6.64
CA ARG A 271 -14.93 -2.63 7.89
C ARG A 271 -15.81 -1.38 7.71
N ARG A 272 -15.31 -0.36 6.99
CA ARG A 272 -16.09 0.82 6.62
C ARG A 272 -17.28 0.49 5.76
N ALA A 273 -17.09 -0.34 4.72
CA ALA A 273 -18.19 -0.80 3.88
C ALA A 273 -19.24 -1.58 4.66
N LEU A 274 -18.82 -2.48 5.56
CA LEU A 274 -19.70 -3.20 6.48
C LEU A 274 -20.51 -2.25 7.37
N ALA A 275 -19.88 -1.24 7.95
CA ALA A 275 -20.55 -0.25 8.80
C ALA A 275 -21.61 0.55 8.01
N LEU A 276 -21.25 1.03 6.82
CA LEU A 276 -22.17 1.73 5.91
C LEU A 276 -23.35 0.83 5.48
N THR A 277 -23.07 -0.42 5.17
CA THR A 277 -24.09 -1.41 4.77
C THR A 277 -25.04 -1.71 5.92
N LEU A 278 -24.53 -1.88 7.13
CA LEU A 278 -25.37 -2.10 8.31
C LEU A 278 -26.27 -0.90 8.59
N ASP A 279 -25.74 0.32 8.48
CA ASP A 279 -26.58 1.51 8.58
C ASP A 279 -27.69 1.51 7.52
N ARG A 280 -27.32 1.27 6.25
CA ARG A 280 -28.28 1.17 5.14
C ARG A 280 -29.38 0.15 5.39
N THR A 281 -29.04 -1.05 5.87
CA THR A 281 -30.03 -2.10 6.15
C THR A 281 -31.01 -1.72 7.27
N ARG A 282 -30.57 -0.90 8.24
CA ARG A 282 -31.41 -0.42 9.36
C ARG A 282 -32.30 0.74 8.94
N THR A 283 -31.79 1.66 8.12
CA THR A 283 -32.47 2.91 7.76
C THR A 283 -33.39 2.77 6.54
N ARG A 284 -33.01 1.98 5.53
CA ARG A 284 -33.81 1.77 4.32
C ARG A 284 -35.07 0.98 4.62
N LYS A 285 -36.25 1.50 4.24
CA LYS A 285 -37.54 0.82 4.40
C LYS A 285 -38.01 0.12 3.14
N VAL A 286 -38.36 -1.16 3.21
CA VAL A 286 -38.97 -1.86 2.05
C VAL A 286 -40.47 -1.55 1.94
N ALA A 287 -41.13 -2.08 0.92
CA ALA A 287 -42.59 -2.01 0.82
C ALA A 287 -43.22 -2.56 2.11
N GLY A 288 -44.16 -1.80 2.69
CA GLY A 288 -44.74 -2.11 4.02
C GLY A 288 -44.00 -1.46 5.21
N GLY A 289 -42.94 -0.67 4.98
CA GLY A 289 -42.37 0.24 5.99
C GLY A 289 -41.39 -0.39 6.99
N GLN A 290 -41.16 -1.70 6.94
CA GLN A 290 -40.15 -2.36 7.77
C GLN A 290 -38.71 -2.09 7.25
N PRO A 291 -37.69 -2.05 8.13
CA PRO A 291 -36.29 -1.99 7.71
C PRO A 291 -35.92 -3.12 6.73
N LEU A 292 -34.98 -2.83 5.83
CA LEU A 292 -34.40 -3.80 4.89
C LEU A 292 -33.80 -5.01 5.63
N LEU A 293 -33.23 -4.78 6.82
CA LEU A 293 -32.69 -5.82 7.70
C LEU A 293 -33.72 -6.85 8.18
N MET A 294 -35.03 -6.58 8.07
CA MET A 294 -36.05 -7.56 8.46
C MET A 294 -36.24 -8.66 7.41
N LEU A 295 -35.72 -8.48 6.20
CA LEU A 295 -35.71 -9.53 5.20
C LEU A 295 -34.63 -10.55 5.53
N GLN A 296 -35.02 -11.82 5.73
CA GLN A 296 -34.08 -12.90 6.06
C GLN A 296 -32.92 -13.01 5.06
N ALA A 297 -33.20 -12.82 3.76
CA ALA A 297 -32.16 -12.82 2.72
C ALA A 297 -31.07 -11.76 2.96
N ILE A 298 -31.41 -10.61 3.55
CA ILE A 298 -30.46 -9.56 3.91
C ILE A 298 -29.70 -9.93 5.19
N GLN A 299 -30.37 -10.53 6.17
CA GLN A 299 -29.72 -11.01 7.40
C GLN A 299 -28.64 -12.05 7.10
N HIS A 300 -28.92 -12.99 6.19
CA HIS A 300 -27.94 -13.99 5.76
C HIS A 300 -26.72 -13.34 5.11
N LYS A 301 -26.93 -12.41 4.17
CA LYS A 301 -25.82 -11.65 3.54
C LYS A 301 -24.95 -10.94 4.57
N VAL A 302 -25.57 -10.24 5.52
CA VAL A 302 -24.85 -9.56 6.59
C VAL A 302 -24.05 -10.55 7.46
N ALA A 303 -24.62 -11.71 7.79
CA ALA A 303 -23.94 -12.74 8.56
C ALA A 303 -22.72 -13.32 7.82
N ASP A 304 -22.86 -13.60 6.53
CA ASP A 304 -21.78 -14.10 5.68
C ASP A 304 -20.65 -13.06 5.56
N MET A 305 -21.00 -11.81 5.27
CA MET A 305 -20.03 -10.71 5.18
C MET A 305 -19.25 -10.52 6.48
N ALA A 306 -19.93 -10.55 7.63
CA ALA A 306 -19.30 -10.41 8.94
C ALA A 306 -18.37 -11.60 9.27
N THR A 307 -18.77 -12.82 8.89
CA THR A 307 -17.98 -14.04 9.10
C THR A 307 -16.72 -14.03 8.25
N GLU A 308 -16.82 -13.68 6.97
CA GLU A 308 -15.67 -13.55 6.07
C GLU A 308 -14.69 -12.47 6.56
N PHE A 309 -15.20 -11.32 7.00
CA PHE A 309 -14.37 -10.26 7.57
C PHE A 309 -13.64 -10.72 8.83
N TYR A 310 -14.34 -11.41 9.75
CA TYR A 310 -13.74 -11.94 10.96
C TYR A 310 -12.61 -12.93 10.65
N ALA A 311 -12.81 -13.85 9.69
CA ALA A 311 -11.79 -14.79 9.27
C ALA A 311 -10.57 -14.08 8.68
N ALA A 312 -10.79 -13.12 7.77
CA ALA A 312 -9.73 -12.36 7.10
C ALA A 312 -8.90 -11.54 8.10
N ARG A 313 -9.56 -10.88 9.05
CA ARG A 313 -8.91 -10.12 10.11
C ARG A 313 -8.13 -11.03 11.06
N SER A 314 -8.72 -12.15 11.48
CA SER A 314 -8.09 -13.08 12.41
C SER A 314 -6.80 -13.69 11.85
N MET A 315 -6.82 -14.16 10.60
CA MET A 315 -5.62 -14.72 9.98
C MET A 315 -4.51 -13.67 9.79
N THR A 316 -4.88 -12.43 9.44
CA THR A 316 -3.93 -11.34 9.23
C THR A 316 -3.22 -10.99 10.53
N TYR A 317 -3.98 -10.77 11.62
CA TYR A 317 -3.39 -10.46 12.92
C TYR A 317 -2.60 -11.65 13.49
N ALA A 318 -2.99 -12.90 13.24
CA ALA A 318 -2.22 -14.07 13.63
C ALA A 318 -0.85 -14.12 12.93
N ALA A 319 -0.79 -13.82 11.62
CA ALA A 319 0.47 -13.77 10.88
C ALA A 319 1.37 -12.61 11.34
N LEU A 320 0.81 -11.43 11.59
CA LEU A 320 1.55 -10.28 12.10
C LEU A 320 2.09 -10.56 13.52
N ALA A 321 1.29 -11.18 14.39
CA ALA A 321 1.73 -11.58 15.71
C ALA A 321 2.85 -12.64 15.66
N ALA A 322 2.90 -13.48 14.61
CA ALA A 322 4.02 -14.39 14.42
C ALA A 322 5.33 -13.63 14.16
N LEU A 323 5.29 -12.60 13.31
CA LEU A 323 6.44 -11.72 13.05
C LEU A 323 6.90 -10.99 14.32
N ASP A 324 5.96 -10.48 15.12
CA ASP A 324 6.25 -9.81 16.40
C ASP A 324 7.00 -10.71 17.38
N ASN A 325 6.75 -12.03 17.31
CA ASN A 325 7.43 -13.03 18.13
C ASN A 325 8.69 -13.61 17.46
N GLY A 326 9.22 -12.94 16.43
CA GLY A 326 10.45 -13.35 15.75
C GLY A 326 10.33 -14.58 14.85
N ARG A 327 9.10 -15.01 14.52
CA ARG A 327 8.86 -16.10 13.56
C ARG A 327 8.76 -15.54 12.15
N GLU A 328 9.12 -16.33 11.14
CA GLU A 328 8.84 -15.99 9.75
C GLU A 328 7.37 -16.27 9.40
N ALA A 329 6.79 -15.45 8.53
CA ALA A 329 5.39 -15.58 8.10
C ALA A 329 5.27 -15.50 6.57
N HIS A 330 6.23 -16.08 5.84
CA HIS A 330 6.31 -15.96 4.38
C HIS A 330 5.12 -16.59 3.68
N THR A 331 4.77 -17.84 4.02
CA THR A 331 3.63 -18.56 3.45
C THR A 331 2.32 -17.86 3.84
N GLU A 332 2.21 -17.48 5.10
CA GLU A 332 1.07 -16.78 5.67
C GLU A 332 0.84 -15.42 5.00
N ALA A 333 1.89 -14.69 4.62
CA ALA A 333 1.75 -13.43 3.89
C ALA A 333 1.07 -13.63 2.52
N PHE A 334 1.41 -14.70 1.79
CA PHE A 334 0.69 -15.05 0.55
C PHE A 334 -0.76 -15.44 0.82
N MET A 335 -1.01 -16.27 1.85
CA MET A 335 -2.36 -16.70 2.22
C MET A 335 -3.24 -15.53 2.67
N CYS A 336 -2.73 -14.65 3.53
CA CYS A 336 -3.44 -13.47 4.01
C CYS A 336 -3.80 -12.54 2.86
N LYS A 337 -2.84 -12.20 1.99
CA LYS A 337 -3.14 -11.31 0.87
C LYS A 337 -4.16 -11.92 -0.09
N LEU A 338 -4.04 -13.21 -0.40
CA LEU A 338 -5.02 -13.90 -1.24
C LEU A 338 -6.42 -13.85 -0.61
N PHE A 339 -6.53 -14.28 0.65
CA PHE A 339 -7.82 -14.37 1.33
C PHE A 339 -8.47 -13.01 1.50
N VAL A 340 -7.72 -12.01 1.99
CA VAL A 340 -8.20 -10.63 2.18
C VAL A 340 -8.63 -10.02 0.85
N ALA A 341 -7.87 -10.20 -0.24
CA ALA A 341 -8.25 -9.64 -1.54
C ALA A 341 -9.55 -10.24 -2.10
N GLU A 342 -9.74 -11.55 -1.95
CA GLU A 342 -10.92 -12.22 -2.47
C GLU A 342 -12.15 -12.00 -1.57
N SER A 343 -12.00 -12.03 -0.24
CA SER A 343 -13.11 -11.81 0.70
C SER A 343 -13.56 -10.37 0.74
N ALA A 344 -12.63 -9.40 0.79
CA ALA A 344 -12.98 -7.99 0.74
C ALA A 344 -13.75 -7.65 -0.54
N PHE A 345 -13.37 -8.24 -1.68
CA PHE A 345 -14.09 -8.05 -2.94
C PHE A 345 -15.53 -8.60 -2.87
N ARG A 346 -15.73 -9.84 -2.36
CA ARG A 346 -17.09 -10.40 -2.19
C ARG A 346 -17.94 -9.57 -1.24
N ILE A 347 -17.37 -9.13 -0.12
CA ILE A 347 -18.07 -8.28 0.85
C ILE A 347 -18.51 -6.96 0.20
N LEU A 348 -17.63 -6.30 -0.56
CA LEU A 348 -17.96 -5.04 -1.21
C LEU A 348 -18.97 -5.20 -2.35
N ASP A 349 -18.93 -6.31 -3.08
CA ASP A 349 -19.94 -6.65 -4.09
C ASP A 349 -21.34 -6.78 -3.46
N GLU A 350 -21.43 -7.50 -2.34
CA GLU A 350 -22.67 -7.61 -1.57
C GLU A 350 -23.12 -6.26 -0.98
N ALA A 351 -22.19 -5.42 -0.54
CA ALA A 351 -22.49 -4.06 -0.10
C ALA A 351 -23.12 -3.22 -1.23
N VAL A 352 -22.57 -3.27 -2.45
CA VAL A 352 -23.16 -2.62 -3.63
C VAL A 352 -24.58 -3.13 -3.87
N GLN A 353 -24.77 -4.45 -3.84
CA GLN A 353 -26.07 -5.09 -4.05
C GLN A 353 -27.12 -4.66 -3.01
N ILE A 354 -26.74 -4.56 -1.74
CA ILE A 354 -27.62 -4.12 -0.64
C ILE A 354 -27.96 -2.64 -0.74
N HIS A 355 -27.02 -1.80 -1.19
CA HIS A 355 -27.27 -0.38 -1.43
C HIS A 355 -28.16 -0.12 -2.66
N GLY A 356 -28.22 -1.07 -3.60
CA GLY A 356 -29.02 -0.97 -4.82
C GLY A 356 -28.47 0.12 -5.76
N LYS A 357 -29.36 0.91 -6.38
CA LYS A 357 -28.93 1.96 -7.34
C LYS A 357 -27.94 2.97 -6.74
N GLU A 358 -28.09 3.31 -5.46
CA GLU A 358 -27.15 4.21 -4.76
C GLU A 358 -25.73 3.64 -4.71
N GLY A 359 -25.58 2.32 -4.50
CA GLY A 359 -24.28 1.64 -4.50
C GLY A 359 -23.60 1.58 -5.86
N LEU A 360 -24.33 1.85 -6.94
CA LEU A 360 -23.83 1.96 -8.32
C LEU A 360 -23.69 3.42 -8.77
N THR A 361 -23.93 4.38 -7.88
CA THR A 361 -23.91 5.81 -8.23
C THR A 361 -22.56 6.40 -7.88
N GLN A 362 -21.88 6.95 -8.89
CA GLN A 362 -20.61 7.63 -8.72
C GLN A 362 -20.72 8.72 -7.64
N GLY A 363 -19.73 8.77 -6.75
CA GLY A 363 -19.72 9.67 -5.59
C GLY A 363 -20.29 9.02 -4.32
N ASN A 364 -20.96 7.87 -4.41
CA ASN A 364 -21.28 7.07 -3.23
C ASN A 364 -20.01 6.38 -2.70
N GLU A 365 -19.83 6.36 -1.38
CA GLU A 365 -18.64 5.77 -0.77
C GLU A 365 -18.54 4.25 -1.01
N ILE A 366 -19.66 3.51 -1.04
CA ILE A 366 -19.65 2.07 -1.34
C ILE A 366 -19.16 1.81 -2.77
N GLU A 367 -19.59 2.63 -3.72
CA GLU A 367 -19.18 2.56 -5.11
C GLU A 367 -17.66 2.76 -5.26
N TYR A 368 -17.12 3.79 -4.60
CA TYR A 368 -15.69 4.05 -4.58
C TYR A 368 -14.89 2.93 -3.92
N LEU A 369 -15.32 2.48 -2.73
CA LEU A 369 -14.66 1.39 -2.01
C LEU A 369 -14.64 0.10 -2.84
N PHE A 370 -15.73 -0.23 -3.54
CA PHE A 370 -15.79 -1.40 -4.43
C PHE A 370 -14.73 -1.32 -5.54
N ARG A 371 -14.67 -0.19 -6.25
CA ARG A 371 -13.67 0.04 -7.32
C ARG A 371 -12.25 -0.02 -6.80
N LYS A 372 -11.99 0.61 -5.64
CA LYS A 372 -10.66 0.63 -5.01
C LYS A 372 -10.20 -0.75 -4.56
N ILE A 373 -11.05 -1.51 -3.86
CA ILE A 373 -10.70 -2.84 -3.35
C ILE A 373 -10.55 -3.86 -4.47
N ARG A 374 -11.27 -3.71 -5.59
CA ARG A 374 -11.09 -4.58 -6.77
C ARG A 374 -9.64 -4.64 -7.25
N MET A 375 -8.90 -3.54 -7.14
CA MET A 375 -7.49 -3.46 -7.55
C MET A 375 -6.58 -4.36 -6.70
N PHE A 376 -6.93 -4.60 -5.42
CA PHE A 376 -6.08 -5.40 -4.52
C PHE A 376 -5.96 -6.87 -4.93
N ARG A 377 -6.85 -7.37 -5.79
CA ARG A 377 -6.71 -8.71 -6.42
C ARG A 377 -5.57 -8.77 -7.45
N VAL A 378 -5.09 -7.63 -7.93
CA VAL A 378 -4.04 -7.51 -8.96
C VAL A 378 -2.75 -6.94 -8.36
N LEU A 379 -2.85 -5.84 -7.62
CA LEU A 379 -1.71 -5.14 -7.06
C LEU A 379 -0.95 -5.99 -6.05
N THR A 380 0.36 -5.77 -5.92
CA THR A 380 1.27 -6.50 -5.01
C THR A 380 1.33 -8.02 -5.26
N GLY A 381 1.11 -8.39 -6.52
CA GLY A 381 1.03 -9.76 -7.04
C GLY A 381 -0.41 -10.23 -7.13
N THR A 382 -0.81 -10.74 -8.30
CA THR A 382 -2.19 -11.19 -8.53
C THR A 382 -2.59 -12.33 -7.60
N SER A 383 -3.88 -12.58 -7.42
CA SER A 383 -4.39 -13.75 -6.68
C SER A 383 -3.77 -15.06 -7.18
N GLU A 384 -3.49 -15.20 -8.48
CA GLU A 384 -2.85 -16.38 -9.08
C GLU A 384 -1.38 -16.47 -8.67
N ILE A 385 -0.66 -15.35 -8.69
CA ILE A 385 0.71 -15.30 -8.18
C ILE A 385 0.77 -15.60 -6.68
N GLN A 386 -0.27 -15.24 -5.92
CA GLN A 386 -0.34 -15.65 -4.53
C GLN A 386 -0.46 -17.17 -4.39
N ARG A 387 -1.34 -17.80 -5.17
CA ARG A 387 -1.49 -19.27 -5.18
C ARG A 387 -0.21 -19.97 -5.60
N ASN A 388 0.49 -19.45 -6.61
CA ASN A 388 1.80 -19.97 -7.03
C ASN A 388 2.82 -19.89 -5.90
N GLY A 389 2.86 -18.77 -5.16
CA GLY A 389 3.72 -18.58 -4.00
C GLY A 389 3.43 -19.60 -2.89
N ILE A 390 2.15 -19.78 -2.54
CA ILE A 390 1.71 -20.76 -1.54
C ILE A 390 2.12 -22.17 -1.96
N ALA A 391 1.78 -22.57 -3.18
CA ALA A 391 2.07 -23.91 -3.71
C ALA A 391 3.59 -24.18 -3.72
N LYS A 392 4.39 -23.20 -4.15
CA LYS A 392 5.85 -23.32 -4.18
C LYS A 392 6.44 -23.51 -2.77
N LEU A 393 6.00 -22.72 -1.80
CA LEU A 393 6.54 -22.80 -0.44
C LEU A 393 6.13 -24.10 0.27
N LEU A 394 4.94 -24.65 -0.04
CA LEU A 394 4.51 -25.94 0.52
C LEU A 394 5.18 -27.14 -0.17
N ALA A 395 5.42 -27.06 -1.48
CA ALA A 395 5.96 -28.19 -2.24
C ALA A 395 7.48 -28.36 -2.13
N PHE A 396 8.23 -27.27 -1.87
CA PHE A 396 9.70 -27.26 -2.01
C PHE A 396 10.48 -26.78 -0.78
N ASN A 397 9.82 -26.46 0.34
CA ASN A 397 10.50 -26.16 1.61
C ASN A 397 10.54 -27.36 2.58
N HIS A 398 10.63 -28.58 2.04
CA HIS A 398 10.86 -29.80 2.83
C HIS A 398 12.34 -30.19 2.82
#